data_AF-A0A9R1US65-F1
#
_entry.id   AF-A0A9R1US65-F1
#
_cell.length_a   1.000
_cell.length_b   1.000
_cell.length_c   1.000
_cell.angle_alpha   90.00
_cell.angle_beta   90.00
_cell.angle_gamma   90.00
#
_symmetry.space_group_name_H-M   'P 1'
#
loop_
_entity.id
_entity.type
_entity.pdbx_description
1 polymer ?
#
loop_
_entity_poly.entity_id
_entity_poly.type
_entity_poly.pdbx_seq_one_letter_code
_entity_poly.pdbx_strand_id
1 'polypeptide(L)'
;MEEEYTGKAPSMYDVFIFTHTKDHDGKTFLDDKLKKVHDFIESRRADLELLGEKVDENEFFYTAVGGHDRKRRIYEFGSYDRSIFPIDSSKTCSSPDTNSEKHHLETKIQKLEETIVQQRIDLDEVKNIINDMRNVTN
;
A
#
# COMPACT_ATOMS: atom_id res chain seq x y z
N MET A 1 29.98 11.71 -8.82
CA MET A 1 28.96 11.33 -9.81
C MET A 1 27.98 12.48 -9.76
N GLU A 2 27.98 13.36 -10.77
CA GLU A 2 27.16 14.58 -10.75
C GLU A 2 25.74 14.20 -11.16
N GLU A 3 24.77 14.36 -10.26
CA GLU A 3 23.36 14.22 -10.60
C GLU A 3 22.94 15.40 -11.49
N GLU A 4 22.61 15.07 -12.73
CA GLU A 4 22.06 15.99 -13.73
C GLU A 4 20.71 16.54 -13.22
N TYR A 5 20.68 17.83 -12.88
CA TYR A 5 19.49 18.46 -12.31
C TYR A 5 18.40 18.61 -13.38
N THR A 6 17.48 17.65 -13.44
CA THR A 6 16.40 17.59 -14.45
C THR A 6 15.30 18.66 -14.27
N GLY A 7 15.45 19.60 -13.32
CA GLY A 7 14.47 20.63 -13.00
C GLY A 7 13.19 20.10 -12.32
N LYS A 8 13.10 18.79 -12.07
CA LYS A 8 12.03 18.17 -11.28
C LYS A 8 12.39 18.26 -9.81
N ALA A 9 11.39 18.54 -8.97
CA ALA A 9 11.57 18.49 -7.53
C ALA A 9 11.99 17.06 -7.10
N PRO A 10 13.01 16.92 -6.24
CA PRO A 10 13.46 15.61 -5.78
C PRO A 10 12.35 14.87 -5.02
N SER A 11 12.34 13.54 -5.12
CA SER A 11 11.44 12.71 -4.33
C SER A 11 11.77 12.83 -2.84
N MET A 12 10.79 12.60 -1.97
CA MET A 12 11.03 12.56 -0.53
C MET A 12 12.02 11.44 -0.18
N TYR A 13 12.03 10.35 -0.96
CA TYR A 13 13.02 9.29 -0.82
C TYR A 13 14.43 9.79 -1.17
N ASP A 14 14.60 10.56 -2.23
CA ASP A 14 15.90 11.10 -2.63
C ASP A 14 16.45 12.05 -1.55
N VAL A 15 15.59 12.91 -1.01
CA VAL A 15 15.94 13.80 0.11
C VAL A 15 16.32 12.97 1.35
N PHE A 16 15.61 11.86 1.62
CA PHE A 16 15.95 10.94 2.70
C PHE A 16 17.35 10.36 2.51
N ILE A 17 17.65 9.77 1.34
CA ILE A 17 18.95 9.20 1.03
C ILE A 17 20.05 10.25 1.18
N PHE A 18 19.84 11.44 0.63
CA PHE A 18 20.81 12.52 0.69
C PHE A 18 21.09 12.96 2.13
N THR A 19 20.07 13.10 2.98
CA THR A 19 20.22 13.62 4.34
C THR A 19 20.67 12.59 5.36
N HIS A 20 20.40 11.30 5.13
CA HIS A 20 20.59 10.22 6.10
C HIS A 20 21.77 9.30 5.79
N THR A 21 22.54 9.60 4.75
CA THR A 21 23.77 8.88 4.40
C THR A 21 25.00 9.73 4.65
N LYS A 22 26.11 9.08 4.99
CA LYS A 22 27.41 9.72 5.18
C LYS A 22 27.94 10.19 3.83
N ASP A 23 28.46 11.41 3.80
CA ASP A 23 29.04 12.02 2.61
C ASP A 23 28.09 12.03 1.39
N HIS A 24 26.78 11.89 1.62
CA HIS A 24 25.76 11.78 0.59
C HIS A 24 26.02 10.63 -0.40
N ASP A 25 26.64 9.55 0.07
CA ASP A 25 27.04 8.41 -0.77
C ASP A 25 25.88 7.50 -1.20
N GLY A 26 24.71 7.70 -0.59
CA GLY A 26 23.51 6.92 -0.82
C GLY A 26 23.56 5.47 -0.32
N LYS A 27 24.59 5.10 0.45
CA LYS A 27 24.86 3.71 0.83
C LYS A 27 25.16 3.54 2.31
N THR A 28 25.89 4.47 2.90
CA THR A 28 26.35 4.37 4.28
C THR A 28 25.45 5.18 5.19
N PHE A 29 24.45 4.54 5.78
CA PHE A 29 23.49 5.21 6.67
C PHE A 29 24.15 5.70 7.96
N LEU A 30 23.65 6.84 8.47
CA LEU A 30 24.07 7.41 9.74
C LEU A 30 23.62 6.58 10.94
N ASP A 31 22.49 5.89 10.82
CA ASP A 31 21.88 5.05 11.86
C ASP A 31 21.31 3.76 11.26
N ASP A 32 21.31 2.69 12.06
CA ASP A 32 20.80 1.37 11.68
C ASP A 32 19.29 1.39 11.43
N LYS A 33 18.56 2.30 12.08
CA LYS A 33 17.12 2.47 11.84
C LYS A 33 16.86 2.97 10.41
N LEU A 34 17.69 3.88 9.92
CA LEU A 34 17.56 4.47 8.59
C LEU A 34 17.86 3.41 7.52
N LYS A 35 18.87 2.58 7.76
CA LYS A 35 19.15 1.41 6.93
C LYS A 35 17.95 0.45 6.85
N LYS A 36 17.30 0.13 7.98
CA LYS A 36 16.10 -0.72 7.97
C LYS A 36 14.95 -0.14 7.15
N VAL A 37 14.79 1.19 7.16
CA VAL A 37 13.79 1.88 6.34
C VAL A 37 14.11 1.74 4.86
N HIS A 38 15.36 1.99 4.48
CA HIS A 38 15.83 1.78 3.12
C HIS A 38 15.58 0.36 2.64
N ASP A 39 16.05 -0.64 3.39
CA ASP A 39 15.92 -2.06 3.03
C ASP A 39 14.44 -2.46 2.86
N PHE A 40 13.55 -1.92 3.69
CA PHE A 40 12.12 -2.15 3.59
C PHE A 40 11.52 -1.52 2.32
N ILE A 41 11.91 -0.29 2.00
CA ILE A 41 11.45 0.43 0.80
C ILE A 41 11.92 -0.30 -0.46
N GLU A 42 13.19 -0.71 -0.52
CA GLU A 42 13.73 -1.47 -1.65
C GLU A 42 13.03 -2.82 -1.83
N SER A 43 12.84 -3.57 -0.75
CA SER A 43 12.12 -4.86 -0.80
C SER A 43 10.72 -4.68 -1.39
N ARG A 44 9.99 -3.67 -0.92
CA ARG A 44 8.63 -3.40 -1.37
C ARG A 44 8.59 -2.82 -2.79
N ARG A 45 9.63 -2.12 -3.24
CA ARG A 45 9.77 -1.67 -4.64
C ARG A 45 9.93 -2.86 -5.57
N ALA A 46 10.74 -3.85 -5.20
CA ALA A 46 10.89 -5.10 -5.96
C ALA A 46 9.56 -5.86 -6.08
N ASP A 47 8.76 -5.91 -5.01
CA ASP A 47 7.43 -6.53 -5.03
C ASP A 47 6.46 -5.79 -5.97
N LEU A 48 6.48 -4.45 -5.98
CA LEU A 48 5.64 -3.64 -6.88
C LEU A 48 6.04 -3.76 -8.34
N GLU A 49 7.35 -3.83 -8.62
CA GLU A 49 7.87 -4.06 -9.97
C GLU A 49 7.42 -5.44 -10.50
N LEU A 50 7.42 -6.47 -9.65
CA LEU A 50 6.88 -7.78 -9.98
C LEU A 50 5.37 -7.74 -10.29
N LEU A 51 4.61 -6.88 -9.59
CA LEU A 51 3.17 -6.71 -9.80
C LEU A 51 2.85 -5.81 -11.01
N GLY A 52 3.81 -5.05 -11.52
CA GLY A 52 3.62 -4.09 -12.61
C GLY A 52 2.80 -2.86 -12.22
N GLU A 53 2.69 -2.56 -10.92
CA GLU A 53 1.88 -1.45 -10.42
C GLU A 53 2.69 -0.16 -10.35
N LYS A 54 2.14 0.92 -10.91
CA LYS A 54 2.76 2.25 -10.88
C LYS A 54 2.24 3.03 -9.68
N VAL A 55 3.05 3.15 -8.63
CA VAL A 55 2.73 3.89 -7.41
C VAL A 55 3.46 5.24 -7.39
N ASP A 56 2.82 6.28 -6.83
CA ASP A 56 3.49 7.56 -6.57
C ASP A 56 4.60 7.38 -5.52
N GLU A 57 5.80 7.83 -5.84
CA GLU A 57 7.01 7.52 -5.07
C GLU A 57 6.99 8.20 -3.68
N ASN A 58 6.36 9.37 -3.57
CA ASN A 58 6.20 10.08 -2.32
C ASN A 58 5.14 9.40 -1.42
N GLU A 59 3.99 9.03 -1.98
CA GLU A 59 2.95 8.28 -1.25
C GLU A 59 3.46 6.92 -0.75
N PHE A 60 4.23 6.23 -1.59
CA PHE A 60 4.90 5.00 -1.25
C PHE A 60 5.83 5.17 -0.04
N PHE A 61 6.68 6.19 -0.10
CA PHE A 61 7.62 6.54 0.97
C PHE A 61 6.89 6.83 2.29
N TYR A 62 5.85 7.68 2.27
CA TYR A 62 5.09 8.01 3.48
C TYR A 62 4.40 6.79 4.09
N THR A 63 3.90 5.88 3.26
CA THR A 63 3.33 4.62 3.72
C THR A 63 4.39 3.75 4.41
N ALA A 64 5.61 3.72 3.87
CA ALA A 64 6.70 2.92 4.41
C ALA A 64 7.21 3.42 5.78
N VAL A 65 7.32 4.74 5.96
CA VAL A 65 7.79 5.34 7.23
C VAL A 65 6.68 5.50 8.29
N GLY A 66 5.47 5.00 8.00
CA GLY A 66 4.34 5.05 8.92
C GLY A 66 3.74 6.45 9.08
N GLY A 67 3.82 7.30 8.04
CA GLY A 67 3.39 8.70 8.07
C GLY A 67 1.94 8.90 8.52
N HIS A 68 1.07 7.91 8.30
CA HIS A 68 -0.34 7.94 8.71
C HIS A 68 -0.63 7.28 10.07
N ASP A 69 0.08 6.20 10.40
CA ASP A 69 -0.14 5.45 11.64
C ASP A 69 0.70 6.01 12.79
N ARG A 70 0.02 6.68 13.72
CA ARG A 70 0.63 7.33 14.89
C ARG A 70 1.51 6.40 15.72
N LYS A 71 1.26 5.08 15.71
CA LYS A 71 1.97 4.05 16.48
C LYS A 71 3.17 3.44 15.74
N ARG A 72 3.20 3.52 14.40
CA ARG A 72 4.28 2.99 13.55
C ARG A 72 5.20 4.07 12.98
N ARG A 73 5.00 5.32 13.37
CA ARG A 73 5.86 6.45 12.99
C ARG A 73 7.30 6.19 13.38
N ILE A 74 8.19 6.35 12.41
CA ILE A 74 9.63 6.34 12.63
C ILE A 74 10.02 7.70 13.22
N TYR A 75 10.66 7.67 14.38
CA TYR A 75 11.15 8.88 15.06
C TYR A 75 12.11 9.61 14.13
N GLU A 76 12.00 10.93 14.03
CA GLU A 76 12.59 11.84 13.01
C GLU A 76 11.78 12.07 11.73
N PHE A 77 10.90 11.13 11.35
CA PHE A 77 10.00 11.24 10.19
C PHE A 77 8.58 11.72 10.60
N GLY A 78 8.49 12.56 11.65
CA GLY A 78 7.24 12.97 12.26
C GLY A 78 6.22 13.55 11.27
N SER A 79 4.98 13.04 11.31
CA SER A 79 3.77 13.63 10.70
C SER A 79 4.03 14.48 9.46
N TYR A 80 4.47 13.88 8.36
CA TYR A 80 4.38 14.54 7.06
C TYR A 80 2.90 14.64 6.68
N ASP A 81 2.21 15.59 7.29
CA ASP A 81 1.16 16.27 6.56
C ASP A 81 1.82 16.74 5.26
N ARG A 82 1.16 16.54 4.12
CA ARG A 82 1.61 16.79 2.72
C ARG A 82 2.28 18.16 2.43
N SER A 83 2.53 18.98 3.45
CA SER A 83 2.91 20.39 3.46
C SER A 83 4.38 20.74 3.17
N ILE A 84 5.29 19.80 2.91
CA ILE A 84 6.68 20.20 2.55
C ILE A 84 6.68 20.97 1.21
N PHE A 85 5.74 20.65 0.32
CA PHE A 85 5.46 21.48 -0.85
C PHE A 85 4.09 22.12 -0.66
N PRO A 86 3.96 23.47 -0.71
CA PRO A 86 2.66 24.11 -0.71
C PRO A 86 2.00 23.84 -2.06
N ILE A 87 1.33 22.69 -2.18
CA ILE A 87 0.30 22.50 -3.18
C ILE A 87 -0.95 23.12 -2.57
N ASP A 88 -1.40 24.21 -3.19
CA ASP A 88 -2.55 25.04 -2.87
C ASP A 88 -3.47 24.46 -1.79
N SER A 89 -3.41 25.11 -0.63
CA SER A 89 -4.17 24.86 0.58
C SER A 89 -5.68 25.00 0.33
N SER A 90 -6.31 23.94 -0.19
CA SER A 90 -7.76 23.80 -0.14
C SER A 90 -8.23 22.36 0.11
N LYS A 91 -7.31 21.43 0.37
CA LYS A 91 -7.65 20.08 0.81
C LYS A 91 -7.14 19.92 2.23
N THR A 92 -7.99 20.30 3.17
CA THR A 92 -7.93 19.81 4.56
C THR A 92 -7.60 18.33 4.52
N CYS A 93 -6.49 17.95 5.15
CA CYS A 93 -6.14 16.56 5.39
C CYS A 93 -7.27 15.92 6.18
N SER A 94 -8.22 15.33 5.48
CA SER A 94 -9.05 14.29 6.05
C SER A 94 -8.07 13.21 6.45
N SER A 95 -8.00 12.94 7.75
CA SER A 95 -7.62 11.60 8.20
C SER A 95 -8.35 10.61 7.26
N PRO A 96 -7.69 9.60 6.67
CA PRO A 96 -8.39 8.55 5.97
C PRO A 96 -9.40 8.04 6.99
N ASP A 97 -10.66 8.24 6.65
CA ASP A 97 -11.76 7.71 7.41
C ASP A 97 -11.61 6.20 7.30
N THR A 98 -10.89 5.61 8.26
CA THR A 98 -10.76 4.16 8.43
C THR A 98 -12.14 3.51 8.48
N ASN A 99 -13.16 4.29 8.82
CA ASN A 99 -14.56 3.92 8.77
C ASN A 99 -15.09 3.68 7.34
N SER A 100 -14.67 4.49 6.36
CA SER A 100 -15.06 4.33 4.95
C SER A 100 -14.43 3.08 4.33
N GLU A 101 -13.13 2.86 4.57
CA GLU A 101 -12.43 1.65 4.10
C GLU A 101 -12.97 0.39 4.76
N LYS A 102 -13.23 0.44 6.08
CA LYS A 102 -13.85 -0.65 6.83
C LYS A 102 -15.23 -1.00 6.27
N HIS A 103 -16.09 -0.01 6.04
CA HIS A 103 -17.43 -0.23 5.49
C HIS A 103 -17.37 -0.80 4.06
N HIS A 104 -16.43 -0.34 3.24
CA HIS A 104 -16.21 -0.88 1.89
C HIS A 104 -15.78 -2.36 1.93
N LEU A 105 -14.89 -2.72 2.85
CA LEU A 105 -14.46 -4.10 3.06
C LEU A 105 -15.59 -4.98 3.60
N GLU A 106 -16.38 -4.50 4.57
CA GLU A 106 -17.55 -5.22 5.09
C GLU A 106 -18.58 -5.50 3.98
N THR A 107 -18.85 -4.52 3.11
CA THR A 107 -19.75 -4.70 1.96
C THR A 107 -19.23 -5.76 0.98
N LYS A 108 -17.92 -5.77 0.71
CA LYS A 108 -17.29 -6.78 -0.15
C LYS A 108 -17.35 -8.18 0.46
N ILE A 109 -17.13 -8.30 1.77
CA ILE A 109 -17.22 -9.57 2.50
C ILE A 109 -18.65 -10.12 2.40
N GLN A 110 -19.65 -9.29 2.70
CA GLN A 110 -21.05 -9.71 2.61
C GLN A 110 -21.41 -10.19 1.20
N LYS A 111 -21.00 -9.46 0.16
CA LYS A 111 -21.25 -9.86 -1.24
C LYS A 111 -20.60 -11.20 -1.60
N LEU A 112 -19.39 -11.46 -1.09
CA LEU A 112 -18.70 -12.73 -1.31
C LEU A 112 -19.42 -13.88 -0.58
N GLU A 113 -19.86 -13.66 0.65
CA GLU A 113 -20.62 -14.65 1.41
C GLU A 113 -21.93 -15.03 0.70
N GLU A 114 -22.69 -14.05 0.21
CA GLU A 114 -23.91 -14.28 -0.58
C GLU A 114 -23.61 -15.11 -1.85
N THR A 115 -22.51 -14.80 -2.53
CA THR A 115 -22.09 -15.53 -3.75
C THR A 115 -21.75 -17.00 -3.42
N ILE A 116 -21.04 -17.24 -2.32
CA ILE A 116 -20.69 -18.60 -1.88
C ILE A 116 -21.94 -19.40 -1.49
N VAL A 117 -22.91 -18.76 -0.82
CA VAL A 117 -24.18 -19.39 -0.45
C VAL A 117 -24.95 -19.79 -1.70
N GLN A 118 -25.05 -18.88 -2.69
CA GLN A 118 -25.73 -19.19 -3.95
C GLN A 118 -25.07 -20.37 -4.69
N GLN A 119 -23.75 -20.38 -4.79
CA GLN A 119 -23.01 -21.49 -5.42
C GLN A 119 -23.26 -22.84 -4.73
N ARG A 120 -23.43 -22.85 -3.40
CA ARG A 120 -23.75 -24.08 -2.66
C ARG A 120 -25.15 -24.59 -3.00
N ILE A 121 -26.13 -23.70 -3.11
CA ILE A 121 -27.50 -24.03 -3.49
C ILE A 121 -27.52 -24.62 -4.90
N ASP A 122 -26.88 -23.95 -5.86
CA ASP A 122 -26.82 -24.39 -7.26
C ASP A 122 -26.16 -25.78 -7.38
N LEU A 123 -25.11 -26.04 -6.60
CA LEU A 123 -24.45 -27.35 -6.57
C LEU A 123 -25.34 -28.45 -6.00
N ASP A 124 -26.13 -28.17 -4.97
CA ASP A 124 -27.04 -29.16 -4.38
C ASP A 124 -28.25 -29.44 -5.30
N GLU A 125 -28.73 -28.44 -6.03
CA GLU A 125 -29.75 -28.62 -7.07
C GLU A 125 -29.24 -29.53 -8.20
N VAL A 126 -28.02 -29.29 -8.71
CA VAL A 126 -27.39 -30.15 -9.72
C VAL A 126 -27.22 -31.59 -9.21
N LYS A 127 -26.80 -31.77 -7.95
CA LYS A 127 -26.69 -33.12 -7.35
C LYS A 127 -28.04 -33.82 -7.28
N ASN A 128 -29.11 -33.12 -6.92
CA ASN A 128 -30.45 -33.68 -6.87
C ASN A 128 -30.92 -34.12 -8.27
N ILE A 129 -30.72 -33.28 -9.28
CA ILE A 129 -31.02 -33.63 -10.68
C ILE A 129 -30.25 -34.88 -11.13
N ILE A 130 -28.96 -34.98 -10.80
CA ILE A 130 -28.14 -36.16 -11.12
C ILE A 130 -28.68 -37.42 -10.44
N ASN A 131 -29.07 -37.33 -9.17
CA ASN A 131 -29.65 -38.45 -8.43
C ASN A 131 -30.99 -38.89 -9.01
N ASP A 132 -31.85 -37.94 -9.40
CA ASP A 132 -33.14 -38.22 -10.02
C ASP A 132 -32.98 -38.93 -11.37
N MET A 133 -32.06 -38.45 -12.23
CA MET A 133 -31.73 -39.14 -13.49
C MET A 133 -31.22 -40.57 -13.25
N ARG A 134 -30.41 -40.78 -12.21
CA ARG A 134 -29.89 -42.10 -11.85
C ARG A 134 -30.97 -43.06 -11.37
N ASN A 135 -31.99 -42.55 -10.68
CA ASN A 135 -33.12 -43.34 -10.18
C ASN A 135 -34.12 -43.72 -11.28
N VAL A 136 -34.23 -42.93 -12.36
CA VAL A 136 -35.11 -43.24 -13.52
C VAL A 136 -34.50 -44.27 -14.46
N THR A 137 -33.18 -44.48 -14.42
CA THR A 137 -32.46 -45.37 -15.35
C THR A 137 -32.24 -46.79 -14.78
N ASN A 138 -32.60 -47.05 -13.52
CA ASN A 138 -32.61 -48.37 -12.88
C ASN A 138 -34.03 -48.93 -12.79
#